data_AF-A0A9E6ADN9-F1
#
_entry.id   AF-A0A9E6ADN9-F1
#
_cell.length_a   1.000
_cell.length_b   1.000
_cell.length_c   1.000
_cell.angle_alpha   90.00
_cell.angle_beta   90.00
_cell.angle_gamma   90.00
#
_symmetry.space_group_name_H-M   'P 1'
#
loop_
_entity.id
_entity.type
_entity.pdbx_description
1 polymer ?
#
loop_
_entity_poly.entity_id
_entity_poly.type
_entity_poly.pdbx_seq_one_letter_code
_entity_poly.pdbx_strand_id
1 'polypeptide(L)'
;MAFSVALARRARKKLEALPGCSEKKMFGGLCFLLNGNMCCGIVGAELMVRVDKEKYESFLKEKHAREMDFTGRALKGMIYVSETGMAAAPGLNKWLGRASAYAGSLPAKAPKPPKLSKAAKEAASEPEPFSGFPKQTLGFLEGLDKKNDKQWFDAHREDYEQHYLTPAFAFITAVGPVLKKIRPISYVAKVNGSLFRIHRDVRFAKDKTPYKAHIDFWFWEGEKKAGASPGFFLRLGPKRLILSAGMHSFEKAPLAQYRDAVVSAKSGTALKRVLASTTKQGYTVGSPSRKKVPRGFDPDHLRAELLRHDGLHVELDIPIPKEAKQAEFIGYCRSHYKKLAKVSAWLSDNL
;
A
#
# COMPACT_ATOMS: atom_id res chain seq x y z
N MET A 1 -23.07 -28.70 9.08
CA MET A 1 -22.67 -27.59 9.98
C MET A 1 -21.25 -27.15 9.64
N ALA A 2 -20.92 -25.86 9.81
CA ALA A 2 -19.59 -25.31 9.52
C ALA A 2 -18.46 -25.96 10.34
N PHE A 3 -18.73 -26.36 11.58
CA PHE A 3 -17.81 -27.07 12.46
C PHE A 3 -18.58 -27.90 13.52
N SER A 4 -17.95 -28.92 14.08
CA SER A 4 -18.49 -29.74 15.18
C SER A 4 -18.47 -28.97 16.51
N VAL A 5 -19.66 -28.66 17.03
CA VAL A 5 -19.83 -27.95 18.33
C VAL A 5 -19.28 -28.79 19.49
N ALA A 6 -19.46 -30.11 19.45
CA ALA A 6 -18.94 -31.02 20.47
C ALA A 6 -17.40 -31.00 20.50
N LEU A 7 -16.76 -31.07 19.34
CA LEU A 7 -15.30 -30.98 19.23
C LEU A 7 -14.80 -29.60 19.67
N ALA A 8 -15.52 -28.52 19.33
CA ALA A 8 -15.18 -27.17 19.76
C ALA A 8 -15.23 -27.01 21.29
N ARG A 9 -16.24 -27.59 21.96
CA ARG A 9 -16.32 -27.59 23.43
C ARG A 9 -15.14 -28.32 24.06
N ARG A 10 -14.73 -29.48 23.51
CA ARG A 10 -13.56 -30.24 23.98
C ARG A 10 -12.26 -29.47 23.79
N ALA A 11 -12.06 -28.84 22.63
CA ALA A 11 -10.88 -28.03 22.36
C ALA A 11 -10.80 -26.79 23.26
N ARG A 12 -11.94 -26.11 23.46
CA ARG A 12 -12.05 -24.94 24.33
C ARG A 12 -11.61 -25.24 25.76
N LYS A 13 -12.12 -26.33 26.36
CA LYS A 13 -11.75 -26.78 27.71
C LYS A 13 -10.24 -26.93 27.91
N LYS A 14 -9.48 -27.24 26.85
CA LYS A 14 -8.02 -27.39 26.92
C LYS A 14 -7.26 -26.09 26.66
N LEU A 15 -7.75 -25.25 25.75
CA LEU A 15 -7.02 -24.09 25.24
C LEU A 15 -7.36 -22.77 25.93
N GLU A 16 -8.58 -22.62 26.47
CA GLU A 16 -9.00 -21.36 27.10
C GLU A 16 -8.18 -20.98 28.35
N ALA A 17 -7.58 -21.98 29.01
CA ALA A 17 -6.69 -21.78 30.14
C ALA A 17 -5.30 -21.22 29.74
N LEU A 18 -4.98 -21.18 28.44
CA LEU A 18 -3.70 -20.67 27.96
C LEU A 18 -3.74 -19.13 27.84
N PRO A 19 -2.81 -18.39 28.47
CA PRO A 19 -2.72 -16.95 28.34
C PRO A 19 -2.61 -16.51 26.87
N GLY A 20 -3.41 -15.52 26.48
CA GLY A 20 -3.43 -15.01 25.10
C GLY A 20 -4.19 -15.90 24.11
N CYS A 21 -4.95 -16.90 24.58
CA CYS A 21 -5.86 -17.67 23.75
C CYS A 21 -7.07 -16.83 23.32
N SER A 22 -7.46 -16.92 22.05
CA SER A 22 -8.64 -16.26 21.49
C SER A 22 -9.27 -17.11 20.40
N GLU A 23 -10.56 -16.87 20.13
CA GLU A 23 -11.32 -17.59 19.11
C GLU A 23 -11.67 -16.72 17.92
N LYS A 24 -11.68 -17.32 16.73
CA LYS A 24 -12.08 -16.63 15.50
C LYS A 24 -12.74 -17.57 14.51
N LYS A 25 -13.87 -17.15 13.95
CA LYS A 25 -14.46 -17.81 12.78
C LYS A 25 -13.62 -17.50 11.53
N MET A 26 -13.05 -18.53 10.92
CA MET A 26 -12.25 -18.45 9.69
C MET A 26 -12.10 -19.84 9.06
N PHE A 27 -11.76 -19.88 7.77
CA PHE A 27 -11.63 -21.12 6.99
C PHE A 27 -12.90 -21.99 6.98
N GLY A 28 -14.08 -21.35 7.01
CA GLY A 28 -15.35 -22.07 7.07
C GLY A 28 -15.64 -22.76 8.41
N GLY A 29 -14.85 -22.49 9.46
CA GLY A 29 -14.99 -23.13 10.77
C GLY A 29 -14.60 -22.23 11.96
N LEU A 30 -14.23 -22.84 13.09
CA LEU A 30 -13.82 -22.15 14.31
C LEU A 30 -12.34 -22.39 14.61
N CYS A 31 -11.54 -21.34 14.71
CA CYS A 31 -10.11 -21.41 15.00
C CYS A 31 -9.77 -20.84 16.38
N PHE A 32 -8.75 -21.41 17.00
CA PHE A 32 -8.13 -20.95 18.23
C PHE A 32 -6.76 -20.34 17.90
N LEU A 33 -6.48 -19.18 18.49
CA LEU A 33 -5.25 -18.44 18.29
C LEU A 33 -4.57 -18.22 19.63
N LEU A 34 -3.25 -18.34 19.69
CA LEU A 34 -2.43 -18.03 20.86
C LEU A 34 -1.56 -16.82 20.53
N ASN A 35 -1.69 -15.71 21.27
CA ASN A 35 -0.96 -14.46 21.00
C ASN A 35 -1.10 -13.96 19.54
N GLY A 36 -2.29 -14.15 18.95
CA GLY A 36 -2.59 -13.81 17.56
C GLY A 36 -2.05 -14.78 16.49
N ASN A 37 -1.33 -15.83 16.90
CA ASN A 37 -0.90 -16.92 16.02
C ASN A 37 -1.96 -18.02 16.00
N MET A 38 -2.42 -18.46 14.83
CA MET A 38 -3.31 -19.62 14.77
C MET A 38 -2.61 -20.82 15.40
N CYS A 39 -3.32 -21.51 16.29
CA CYS A 39 -2.91 -22.73 16.97
C CYS A 39 -3.56 -23.92 16.27
N CYS A 40 -4.89 -23.99 16.30
CA CYS A 40 -5.67 -25.03 15.64
C CYS A 40 -7.03 -24.49 15.20
N GLY A 41 -7.83 -25.30 14.52
CA GLY A 41 -9.23 -24.98 14.25
C GLY A 41 -10.03 -26.17 13.79
N ILE A 42 -11.34 -26.04 13.73
CA ILE A 42 -12.27 -27.13 13.43
C ILE A 42 -13.08 -26.74 12.21
N VAL A 43 -13.09 -27.59 11.19
CA VAL A 43 -13.89 -27.45 9.96
C VAL A 43 -14.59 -28.77 9.73
N GLY A 44 -15.92 -28.74 9.63
CA GLY A 44 -16.71 -29.97 9.66
C GLY A 44 -16.40 -30.80 10.91
N ALA A 45 -15.91 -32.02 10.73
CA ALA A 45 -15.49 -32.93 11.81
C ALA A 45 -13.95 -33.06 11.95
N GLU A 46 -13.17 -32.34 11.13
CA GLU A 46 -11.71 -32.40 11.14
C GLU A 46 -11.09 -31.28 11.99
N LEU A 47 -9.88 -31.54 12.50
CA LEU A 47 -9.08 -30.54 13.20
C LEU A 47 -7.89 -30.12 12.34
N MET A 48 -7.86 -28.83 12.02
CA MET A 48 -6.69 -28.14 11.52
C MET A 48 -5.70 -27.94 12.66
N VAL A 49 -4.46 -28.39 12.48
CA VAL A 49 -3.40 -28.28 13.48
C VAL A 49 -2.24 -27.54 12.85
N ARG A 50 -1.81 -26.44 13.48
CA ARG A 50 -0.55 -25.79 13.12
C ARG A 50 0.61 -26.58 13.72
N VAL A 51 1.57 -26.94 12.88
CA VAL A 51 2.73 -27.70 13.29
C VAL A 51 4.02 -27.02 12.83
N ASP A 52 5.12 -27.43 13.45
CA ASP A 52 6.46 -27.03 13.04
C ASP A 52 6.70 -27.42 11.57
N LYS A 53 7.15 -26.45 10.77
CA LYS A 53 7.39 -26.62 9.33
C LYS A 53 8.55 -27.57 9.06
N GLU A 54 9.53 -27.64 9.97
CA GLU A 54 10.69 -28.52 9.84
C GLU A 54 10.30 -29.99 10.07
N LYS A 55 9.30 -30.21 10.92
CA LYS A 55 8.78 -31.54 11.25
C LYS A 55 7.52 -31.91 10.46
N TYR A 56 7.09 -31.06 9.52
CA TYR A 56 5.84 -31.21 8.77
C TYR A 56 5.71 -32.59 8.12
N GLU A 57 6.73 -33.05 7.39
CA GLU A 57 6.75 -34.37 6.73
C GLU A 57 6.64 -35.54 7.73
N SER A 58 7.20 -35.38 8.93
CA SER A 58 7.11 -36.41 9.97
C SER A 58 5.69 -36.51 10.54
N PHE A 59 4.99 -35.38 10.68
CA PHE A 59 3.62 -35.36 11.18
C PHE A 59 2.63 -35.95 10.18
N LEU A 60 2.86 -35.77 8.88
CA LEU A 60 2.04 -36.38 7.82
C LEU A 60 2.13 -37.91 7.79
N LYS A 61 3.22 -38.49 8.30
CA LYS A 61 3.37 -39.95 8.42
C LYS A 61 2.57 -40.54 9.59
N GLU A 62 2.07 -39.71 10.50
CA GLU A 62 1.28 -40.20 11.63
C GLU A 62 -0.14 -40.57 11.19
N LYS A 63 -0.68 -41.65 11.77
CA LYS A 63 -2.06 -42.08 11.52
C LYS A 63 -3.03 -40.92 11.74
N HIS A 64 -4.02 -40.82 10.85
CA HIS A 64 -5.09 -39.81 10.86
C HIS A 64 -4.65 -38.38 10.51
N ALA A 65 -3.36 -38.13 10.23
CA ALA A 65 -2.90 -36.86 9.72
C ALA A 65 -2.89 -36.85 8.19
N ARG A 66 -3.28 -35.73 7.59
CA ARG A 66 -3.18 -35.49 6.14
C ARG A 66 -2.88 -34.02 5.86
N GLU A 67 -2.51 -33.72 4.62
CA GLU A 67 -2.25 -32.34 4.21
C GLU A 67 -3.49 -31.45 4.34
N MET A 68 -3.26 -30.19 4.70
CA MET A 68 -4.30 -29.16 4.64
C MET A 68 -4.31 -28.52 3.25
N ASP A 69 -5.19 -29.01 2.39
CA ASP A 69 -5.21 -28.74 0.95
C ASP A 69 -6.49 -28.03 0.44
N PHE A 70 -7.34 -27.56 1.35
CA PHE A 70 -8.65 -26.94 1.01
C PHE A 70 -8.55 -25.69 0.10
N THR A 71 -7.35 -25.12 -0.09
CA THR A 71 -7.10 -24.00 -1.02
C THR A 71 -6.65 -24.43 -2.42
N GLY A 72 -6.66 -25.73 -2.71
CA GLY A 72 -6.12 -26.31 -3.96
C GLY A 72 -4.60 -26.53 -3.95
N ARG A 73 -3.91 -26.11 -2.87
CA ARG A 73 -2.50 -26.41 -2.60
C ARG A 73 -2.29 -26.70 -1.11
N ALA A 74 -1.42 -27.65 -0.80
CA ALA A 74 -1.05 -27.99 0.57
C ALA A 74 -0.33 -26.82 1.27
N LEU A 75 -0.81 -26.48 2.47
CA LEU A 75 -0.23 -25.44 3.31
C LEU A 75 0.85 -26.02 4.23
N LYS A 76 2.12 -25.95 3.81
CA LYS A 76 3.25 -26.43 4.63
C LYS A 76 3.25 -25.82 6.03
N GLY A 77 3.25 -26.68 7.06
CA GLY A 77 3.12 -26.32 8.47
C GLY A 77 1.68 -26.37 9.01
N MET A 78 0.73 -26.87 8.23
CA MET A 78 -0.66 -27.09 8.65
C MET A 78 -1.15 -28.46 8.18
N ILE A 79 -1.75 -29.24 9.08
CA ILE A 79 -2.30 -30.56 8.77
C ILE A 79 -3.78 -30.64 9.17
N TYR A 80 -4.53 -31.53 8.54
CA TYR A 80 -5.81 -32.02 9.07
C TYR A 80 -5.59 -33.29 9.88
N VAL A 81 -6.32 -33.41 10.98
CA VAL A 81 -6.50 -34.64 11.74
C VAL A 81 -7.94 -35.08 11.59
N SER A 82 -8.16 -36.32 11.15
CA SER A 82 -9.50 -36.88 10.95
C SER A 82 -10.24 -37.06 12.28
N GLU A 83 -11.58 -37.12 12.21
CA GLU A 83 -12.46 -37.34 13.37
C GLU A 83 -12.05 -38.57 14.20
N THR A 84 -11.70 -39.66 13.53
CA THR A 84 -11.21 -40.90 14.16
C THR A 84 -9.95 -40.69 14.99
N GLY A 85 -9.01 -39.85 14.53
CA GLY A 85 -7.79 -39.50 15.28
C GLY A 85 -8.04 -38.67 16.54
N MET A 86 -9.27 -38.16 16.70
CA MET A 86 -9.69 -37.29 17.82
C MET A 86 -10.84 -37.86 18.63
N ALA A 87 -11.33 -39.05 18.30
CA ALA A 87 -12.47 -39.67 18.95
C ALA A 87 -12.24 -39.75 20.46
N ALA A 88 -11.07 -40.23 20.88
CA ALA A 88 -10.67 -40.29 22.29
C ALA A 88 -9.94 -39.02 22.77
N ALA A 89 -10.05 -38.73 24.07
CA ALA A 89 -9.39 -37.58 24.70
C ALA A 89 -7.85 -37.57 24.52
N PRO A 90 -7.11 -38.70 24.63
CA PRO A 90 -5.66 -38.70 24.43
C PRO A 90 -5.24 -38.25 23.02
N GLY A 91 -5.95 -38.72 21.98
CA GLY A 91 -5.69 -38.34 20.59
C GLY A 91 -5.89 -36.85 20.35
N LEU A 92 -7.03 -36.32 20.80
CA LEU A 92 -7.30 -34.88 20.71
C LEU A 92 -6.27 -34.04 21.50
N ASN A 93 -5.96 -34.44 22.75
CA ASN A 93 -5.04 -33.71 23.61
C ASN A 93 -3.61 -33.69 23.06
N LYS A 94 -3.16 -34.77 22.43
CA LYS A 94 -1.87 -34.84 21.74
C LYS A 94 -1.76 -33.76 20.66
N TRP A 95 -2.77 -33.64 19.80
CA TRP A 95 -2.74 -32.68 18.70
C TRP A 95 -2.92 -31.23 19.15
N LEU A 96 -3.81 -30.97 20.11
CA LEU A 96 -3.95 -29.64 20.71
C LEU A 96 -2.68 -29.20 21.47
N GLY A 97 -2.01 -30.13 22.14
CA GLY A 97 -0.73 -29.88 22.81
C GLY A 97 0.37 -29.48 21.84
N ARG A 98 0.51 -30.20 20.72
CA ARG A 98 1.47 -29.86 19.65
C ARG A 98 1.17 -28.49 19.03
N ALA A 99 -0.09 -28.24 18.72
CA ALA A 99 -0.54 -26.98 18.15
C ALA A 99 -0.23 -25.79 19.05
N SER A 100 -0.57 -25.91 20.34
CA SER A 100 -0.37 -24.84 21.32
C SER A 100 1.11 -24.61 21.63
N ALA A 101 1.91 -25.68 21.77
CA ALA A 101 3.35 -25.57 21.99
C ALA A 101 4.04 -24.82 20.84
N TYR A 102 3.74 -25.17 19.59
CA TYR A 102 4.34 -24.49 18.45
C TYR A 102 3.78 -23.08 18.24
N ALA A 103 2.47 -22.86 18.38
CA ALA A 103 1.91 -21.52 18.25
C ALA A 103 2.42 -20.56 19.34
N GLY A 104 2.69 -21.08 20.54
CA GLY A 104 3.23 -20.34 21.68
C GLY A 104 4.71 -20.02 21.57
N SER A 105 5.50 -20.80 20.82
CA SER A 105 6.92 -20.51 20.57
C SER A 105 7.14 -19.38 19.56
N LEU A 106 6.09 -18.96 18.84
CA LEU A 106 6.17 -17.90 17.85
C LEU A 106 6.06 -16.52 18.50
N PRO A 107 6.76 -15.50 17.95
CA PRO A 107 6.57 -14.12 18.37
C PRO A 107 5.10 -13.72 18.33
N ALA A 108 4.64 -13.01 19.36
CA ALA A 108 3.29 -12.47 19.41
C ALA A 108 3.04 -11.60 18.17
N LYS A 109 1.88 -11.77 17.51
CA LYS A 109 1.55 -10.89 16.39
C LYS A 109 1.24 -9.50 16.92
N ALA A 110 1.91 -8.50 16.37
CA ALA A 110 1.52 -7.11 16.56
C ALA A 110 0.03 -6.93 16.23
N PRO A 111 -0.72 -6.13 17.01
CA PRO A 111 -2.11 -5.81 16.70
C PRO A 111 -2.18 -5.33 15.25
N LYS A 112 -3.06 -5.92 14.45
CA LYS A 112 -3.33 -5.36 13.12
C LYS A 112 -3.82 -3.93 13.32
N PRO A 113 -3.37 -2.97 12.51
CA PRO A 113 -3.93 -1.63 12.56
C PRO A 113 -5.45 -1.76 12.43
N PRO A 114 -6.23 -1.04 13.27
CA PRO A 114 -7.68 -1.09 13.20
C PRO A 114 -8.12 -0.79 11.77
N LYS A 115 -9.07 -1.60 11.28
CA LYS A 115 -9.70 -1.32 9.99
C LYS A 115 -10.38 0.04 10.07
N LEU A 116 -10.48 0.73 8.93
CA LEU A 116 -11.34 1.92 8.80
C LEU A 116 -12.71 1.64 9.44
N SER A 117 -13.24 2.64 10.14
CA SER A 117 -14.61 2.61 10.63
C SER A 117 -15.59 2.36 9.47
N LYS A 118 -16.82 1.94 9.82
CA LYS A 118 -17.88 1.76 8.83
C LYS A 118 -18.15 3.07 8.08
N ALA A 119 -18.24 4.19 8.80
CA ALA A 119 -18.42 5.53 8.23
C ALA A 119 -17.30 5.91 7.26
N ALA A 120 -16.03 5.64 7.61
CA ALA A 120 -14.90 5.91 6.71
C ALA A 120 -14.90 5.03 5.44
N LYS A 121 -15.51 3.83 5.49
CA LYS A 121 -15.70 3.00 4.29
C LYS A 121 -16.84 3.51 3.42
N GLU A 122 -17.93 3.96 4.04
CA GLU A 122 -19.09 4.53 3.35
C GLU A 122 -18.72 5.85 2.64
N ALA A 123 -17.99 6.73 3.34
CA ALA A 123 -17.44 7.95 2.74
C ALA A 123 -16.45 7.69 1.59
N ALA A 124 -15.81 6.51 1.56
CA ALA A 124 -14.95 6.11 0.45
C ALA A 124 -15.72 5.56 -0.75
N SER A 125 -16.91 4.97 -0.54
CA SER A 125 -17.74 4.44 -1.62
C SER A 125 -18.55 5.53 -2.34
N GLU A 126 -19.04 6.52 -1.60
CA GLU A 126 -19.82 7.65 -2.13
C GLU A 126 -19.34 8.94 -1.47
N PRO A 127 -18.21 9.52 -1.93
CA PRO A 127 -17.71 10.74 -1.32
C PRO A 127 -18.60 11.93 -1.70
N GLU A 128 -18.95 12.72 -0.69
CA GLU A 128 -19.54 14.05 -0.87
C GLU A 128 -18.74 14.90 -1.87
N PRO A 129 -19.38 15.87 -2.56
CA PRO A 129 -18.69 16.75 -3.49
C PRO A 129 -17.48 17.44 -2.83
N PHE A 130 -16.36 17.48 -3.54
CA PHE A 130 -15.15 18.12 -3.03
C PHE A 130 -15.35 19.63 -2.89
N SER A 131 -15.24 20.13 -1.66
CA SER A 131 -15.33 21.56 -1.32
C SER A 131 -14.01 22.18 -0.88
N GLY A 132 -12.91 21.42 -0.93
CA GLY A 132 -11.59 21.83 -0.44
C GLY A 132 -11.03 20.87 0.62
N PHE A 133 -9.74 21.01 0.93
CA PHE A 133 -9.16 20.42 2.14
C PHE A 133 -9.45 21.34 3.34
N PRO A 134 -10.24 20.89 4.33
CA PRO A 134 -10.60 21.72 5.47
C PRO A 134 -9.38 22.10 6.31
N LYS A 135 -9.50 23.15 7.15
CA LYS A 135 -8.43 23.58 8.06
C LYS A 135 -7.97 22.44 8.97
N GLN A 136 -8.90 21.56 9.35
CA GLN A 136 -8.67 20.37 10.14
C GLN A 136 -7.74 19.36 9.43
N THR A 137 -7.78 19.26 8.10
CA THR A 137 -6.79 18.47 7.35
C THR A 137 -5.38 18.97 7.63
N LEU A 138 -5.16 20.28 7.50
CA LEU A 138 -3.84 20.87 7.73
C LEU A 138 -3.44 20.79 9.21
N GLY A 139 -4.39 21.01 10.13
CA GLY A 139 -4.16 20.86 11.56
C GLY A 139 -3.73 19.43 11.94
N PHE A 140 -4.35 18.40 11.35
CA PHE A 140 -3.94 17.02 11.52
C PHE A 140 -2.52 16.77 10.98
N LEU A 141 -2.20 17.27 9.79
CA LEU A 141 -0.86 17.12 9.21
C LEU A 141 0.22 17.84 10.04
N GLU A 142 -0.07 19.03 10.56
CA GLU A 142 0.82 19.78 11.46
C GLU A 142 1.00 19.07 12.80
N GLY A 143 -0.08 18.55 13.37
CA GLY A 143 -0.03 17.75 14.61
C GLY A 143 0.85 16.52 14.43
N LEU A 144 0.69 15.82 13.30
CA LEU A 144 1.48 14.65 12.96
C LEU A 144 2.95 14.97 12.64
N ASP A 145 3.24 16.15 12.09
CA ASP A 145 4.60 16.65 11.87
C ASP A 145 5.32 16.91 13.21
N LYS A 146 4.59 17.42 14.22
CA LYS A 146 5.11 17.71 15.56
C LYS A 146 5.21 16.46 16.44
N LYS A 147 4.22 15.56 16.39
CA LYS A 147 4.15 14.37 17.24
C LYS A 147 3.79 13.13 16.42
N ASN A 148 4.83 12.52 15.85
CA ASN A 148 4.72 11.38 14.95
C ASN A 148 4.96 10.06 15.69
N ASP A 149 3.98 9.63 16.48
CA ASP A 149 4.02 8.35 17.17
C ASP A 149 2.64 7.67 17.16
N LYS A 150 2.63 6.37 17.45
CA LYS A 150 1.40 5.57 17.41
C LYS A 150 0.36 6.04 18.42
N GLN A 151 0.78 6.48 19.61
CA GLN A 151 -0.13 6.92 20.67
C GLN A 151 -0.88 8.19 20.24
N TRP A 152 -0.17 9.15 19.67
CA TRP A 152 -0.77 10.36 19.12
C TRP A 152 -1.73 10.03 17.97
N PHE A 153 -1.30 9.19 17.02
CA PHE A 153 -2.15 8.82 15.89
C PHE A 153 -3.43 8.09 16.33
N ASP A 154 -3.33 7.19 17.32
CA ASP A 154 -4.49 6.49 17.85
C ASP A 154 -5.48 7.44 18.54
N ALA A 155 -4.98 8.47 19.23
CA ALA A 155 -5.81 9.51 19.85
C ALA A 155 -6.48 10.43 18.81
N HIS A 156 -5.91 10.58 17.62
CA HIS A 156 -6.43 11.44 16.52
C HIS A 156 -6.97 10.60 15.35
N ARG A 157 -7.39 9.37 15.63
CA ARG A 157 -7.87 8.44 14.60
C ARG A 157 -9.13 8.93 13.92
N GLU A 158 -10.00 9.60 14.66
CA GLU A 158 -11.21 10.21 14.12
C GLU A 158 -10.88 11.35 13.15
N ASP A 159 -9.94 12.22 13.50
CA ASP A 159 -9.44 13.28 12.59
C ASP A 159 -8.84 12.70 11.31
N TYR A 160 -8.08 11.60 11.42
CA TYR A 160 -7.56 10.91 10.25
C TYR A 160 -8.69 10.39 9.34
N GLU A 161 -9.76 9.85 9.91
CA GLU A 161 -10.87 9.35 9.11
C GLU A 161 -11.69 10.50 8.50
N GLN A 162 -12.09 11.49 9.30
CA GLN A 162 -12.99 12.57 8.88
C GLN A 162 -12.30 13.67 8.08
N HIS A 163 -11.07 14.02 8.44
CA HIS A 163 -10.38 15.21 7.94
C HIS A 163 -9.16 14.90 7.08
N TYR A 164 -8.66 13.66 7.07
CA TYR A 164 -7.63 13.23 6.12
C TYR A 164 -8.25 12.37 4.99
N LEU A 165 -8.97 11.30 5.32
CA LEU A 165 -9.45 10.34 4.31
C LEU A 165 -10.65 10.86 3.50
N THR A 166 -11.69 11.33 4.16
CA THR A 166 -12.90 11.83 3.47
C THR A 166 -12.60 12.91 2.42
N PRO A 167 -11.92 14.04 2.74
CA PRO A 167 -11.61 15.04 1.73
C PRO A 167 -10.62 14.54 0.66
N ALA A 168 -9.72 13.59 1.01
CA ALA A 168 -8.83 12.98 0.02
C ALA A 168 -9.59 12.13 -1.01
N PHE A 169 -10.60 11.35 -0.60
CA PHE A 169 -11.43 10.59 -1.53
C PHE A 169 -12.32 11.50 -2.37
N ALA A 170 -12.94 12.51 -1.77
CA ALA A 170 -13.68 13.53 -2.50
C ALA A 170 -12.81 14.22 -3.57
N PHE A 171 -11.57 14.60 -3.21
CA PHE A 171 -10.61 15.19 -4.14
C PHE A 171 -10.31 14.26 -5.33
N ILE A 172 -10.02 12.99 -5.07
CA ILE A 172 -9.73 12.00 -6.13
C ILE A 172 -10.92 11.86 -7.07
N THR A 173 -12.13 11.73 -6.52
CA THR A 173 -13.37 11.59 -7.31
C THR A 173 -13.67 12.83 -8.14
N ALA A 174 -13.42 14.02 -7.61
CA ALA A 174 -13.66 15.28 -8.32
C ALA A 174 -12.58 15.59 -9.38
N VAL A 175 -11.30 15.36 -9.07
CA VAL A 175 -10.18 15.72 -9.95
C VAL A 175 -9.98 14.69 -11.07
N GLY A 176 -10.23 13.40 -10.80
CA GLY A 176 -10.01 12.30 -11.73
C GLY A 176 -10.65 12.50 -13.11
N PRO A 177 -11.97 12.77 -13.22
CA PRO A 177 -12.64 13.05 -14.49
C PRO A 177 -12.06 14.24 -15.24
N VAL A 178 -11.57 15.25 -14.51
CA VAL A 178 -10.96 16.45 -15.10
C VAL A 178 -9.58 16.14 -15.66
N LEU A 179 -8.76 15.33 -14.97
CA LEU A 179 -7.45 14.90 -15.45
C LEU A 179 -7.55 13.93 -16.63
N LYS A 180 -8.59 13.08 -16.67
CA LYS A 180 -8.90 12.21 -17.82
C LYS A 180 -9.09 12.97 -19.13
N LYS A 181 -9.54 14.23 -19.07
CA LYS A 181 -9.65 15.12 -20.25
C LYS A 181 -8.30 15.67 -20.73
N ILE A 182 -7.22 15.49 -19.96
CA ILE A 182 -5.86 15.96 -20.31
C ILE A 182 -5.02 14.79 -20.85
N ARG A 183 -5.06 13.65 -20.17
CA ARG A 183 -4.32 12.42 -20.49
C ARG A 183 -5.18 11.20 -20.13
N PRO A 184 -4.96 10.01 -20.72
CA PRO A 184 -5.74 8.80 -20.43
C PRO A 184 -5.38 8.20 -19.05
N ILE A 185 -5.64 8.96 -17.99
CA ILE A 185 -5.29 8.58 -16.62
C ILE A 185 -6.35 7.67 -15.98
N SER A 186 -5.88 6.71 -15.22
CA SER A 186 -6.61 5.89 -14.27
C SER A 186 -6.52 6.48 -12.87
N TYR A 187 -7.58 6.29 -12.09
CA TYR A 187 -7.65 6.72 -10.70
C TYR A 187 -8.62 5.84 -9.91
N VAL A 188 -8.33 5.67 -8.62
CA VAL A 188 -9.13 4.86 -7.71
C VAL A 188 -9.19 5.55 -6.35
N ALA A 189 -10.37 5.97 -5.90
CA ALA A 189 -10.60 6.65 -4.62
C ALA A 189 -10.48 5.67 -3.42
N LYS A 190 -9.28 5.15 -3.20
CA LYS A 190 -8.98 4.17 -2.16
C LYS A 190 -7.53 4.29 -1.71
N VAL A 191 -7.26 3.96 -0.45
CA VAL A 191 -5.89 3.73 0.04
C VAL A 191 -5.23 2.58 -0.73
N ASN A 192 -4.00 2.82 -1.20
CA ASN A 192 -3.27 1.99 -2.17
C ASN A 192 -3.93 1.92 -3.56
N GLY A 193 -4.87 2.82 -3.84
CA GLY A 193 -5.28 3.20 -5.19
C GLY A 193 -4.58 4.51 -5.56
N SER A 194 -5.35 5.56 -5.82
CA SER A 194 -4.83 6.92 -6.03
C SER A 194 -4.44 7.62 -4.74
N LEU A 195 -4.85 7.14 -3.57
CA LEU A 195 -4.40 7.65 -2.28
C LEU A 195 -3.32 6.74 -1.70
N PHE A 196 -2.17 7.30 -1.35
CA PHE A 196 -1.10 6.51 -0.75
C PHE A 196 -1.41 6.22 0.72
N ARG A 197 -0.87 5.10 1.23
CA ARG A 197 -0.91 4.83 2.67
C ARG A 197 -0.15 5.91 3.45
N ILE A 198 -0.70 6.28 4.61
CA ILE A 198 -0.06 7.22 5.54
C ILE A 198 1.16 6.60 6.23
N HIS A 199 1.22 5.28 6.39
CA HIS A 199 2.34 4.62 7.07
C HIS A 199 3.63 4.68 6.24
N ARG A 200 4.75 4.98 6.89
CA ARG A 200 6.09 4.97 6.31
C ARG A 200 6.65 3.54 6.25
N ASP A 201 7.49 3.28 5.26
CA ASP A 201 8.36 2.10 5.29
C ASP A 201 9.68 2.49 5.93
N VAL A 202 9.87 2.11 7.19
CA VAL A 202 11.00 2.56 8.01
C VAL A 202 12.08 1.49 8.17
N ARG A 203 11.97 0.35 7.48
CA ARG A 203 12.91 -0.78 7.65
C ARG A 203 14.36 -0.36 7.41
N PHE A 204 14.58 0.41 6.36
CA PHE A 204 15.91 0.88 5.94
C PHE A 204 16.13 2.40 6.12
N ALA A 205 15.12 3.14 6.60
CA ALA A 205 15.22 4.58 6.77
C ALA A 205 15.97 4.95 8.06
N LYS A 206 16.77 6.03 8.03
CA LYS A 206 17.40 6.62 9.22
C LYS A 206 16.34 7.24 10.14
N ASP A 207 15.40 7.96 9.54
CA ASP A 207 14.20 8.46 10.20
C ASP A 207 13.20 7.30 10.42
N LYS A 208 12.84 7.07 11.69
CA LYS A 208 11.97 5.97 12.13
C LYS A 208 10.54 6.40 12.44
N THR A 209 10.14 7.63 12.09
CA THR A 209 8.76 8.09 12.24
C THR A 209 7.79 7.14 11.52
N PRO A 210 6.73 6.66 12.19
CA PRO A 210 5.81 5.66 11.63
C PRO A 210 4.88 6.19 10.53
N TYR A 211 4.62 7.50 10.48
CA TYR A 211 3.62 8.10 9.59
C TYR A 211 4.18 9.24 8.75
N LYS A 212 3.59 9.43 7.56
CA LYS A 212 3.85 10.56 6.69
C LYS A 212 3.03 11.76 7.16
N ALA A 213 3.69 12.87 7.48
CA ALA A 213 3.04 14.15 7.74
C ALA A 213 2.63 14.86 6.43
N HIS A 214 2.02 14.13 5.49
CA HIS A 214 1.52 14.64 4.21
C HIS A 214 0.58 13.63 3.56
N ILE A 215 -0.27 14.11 2.65
CA ILE A 215 -1.14 13.31 1.79
C ILE A 215 -0.51 13.21 0.40
N ASP A 216 -0.28 11.99 -0.07
CA ASP A 216 0.25 11.71 -1.40
C ASP A 216 -0.84 11.12 -2.30
N PHE A 217 -0.99 11.69 -3.49
CA PHE A 217 -1.93 11.26 -4.52
C PHE A 217 -1.21 10.88 -5.81
N TRP A 218 -1.76 9.88 -6.50
CA TRP A 218 -1.24 9.42 -7.78
C TRP A 218 -2.34 9.08 -8.78
N PHE A 219 -2.17 9.58 -10.01
CA PHE A 219 -3.07 9.37 -11.14
C PHE A 219 -2.23 8.93 -12.34
N TRP A 220 -2.30 7.66 -12.73
CA TRP A 220 -1.37 7.05 -13.70
C TRP A 220 -1.99 6.87 -15.07
N GLU A 221 -1.21 6.92 -16.14
CA GLU A 221 -1.70 6.65 -17.50
C GLU A 221 -1.95 5.16 -17.75
N GLY A 222 -3.06 4.87 -18.45
CA GLY A 222 -3.43 3.53 -18.91
C GLY A 222 -3.91 2.58 -17.81
N GLU A 223 -3.95 1.29 -18.13
CA GLU A 223 -4.46 0.22 -17.26
C GLU A 223 -3.37 -0.53 -16.49
N LYS A 224 -2.09 -0.23 -16.78
CA LYS A 224 -0.95 -0.81 -16.06
C LYS A 224 -1.04 -0.46 -14.56
N LYS A 225 -0.36 -1.26 -13.73
CA LYS A 225 -0.28 -1.00 -12.29
C LYS A 225 0.25 0.41 -12.02
N ALA A 226 -0.31 1.07 -11.00
CA ALA A 226 0.18 2.34 -10.49
C ALA A 226 1.71 2.27 -10.24
N GLY A 227 2.46 3.24 -10.80
CA GLY A 227 3.92 3.33 -10.70
C GLY A 227 4.67 2.73 -11.89
N ALA A 228 4.01 1.96 -12.76
CA ALA A 228 4.60 1.41 -13.99
C ALA A 228 4.36 2.28 -15.23
N SER A 229 3.61 3.38 -15.09
CA SER A 229 3.28 4.35 -16.13
C SER A 229 3.59 5.76 -15.64
N PRO A 230 3.83 6.72 -16.54
CA PRO A 230 3.84 8.13 -16.18
C PRO A 230 2.45 8.58 -15.69
N GLY A 231 2.41 9.72 -15.02
CA GLY A 231 1.18 10.21 -14.44
C GLY A 231 1.35 11.54 -13.72
N PHE A 232 0.31 11.90 -12.96
CA PHE A 232 0.24 13.10 -12.15
C PHE A 232 0.32 12.76 -10.67
N PHE A 233 1.12 13.52 -9.95
CA PHE A 233 1.35 13.40 -8.52
C PHE A 233 1.01 14.70 -7.81
N LEU A 234 0.34 14.57 -6.66
CA LEU A 234 0.13 15.68 -5.73
C LEU A 234 0.58 15.28 -4.34
N ARG A 235 1.34 16.15 -3.67
CA ARG A 235 1.57 16.08 -2.22
C ARG A 235 0.99 17.30 -1.55
N LEU A 236 0.12 17.07 -0.57
CA LEU A 236 -0.32 18.09 0.38
C LEU A 236 0.39 17.86 1.72
N GLY A 237 1.37 18.71 2.04
CA GLY A 237 1.99 18.75 3.37
C GLY A 237 1.30 19.73 4.32
N PRO A 238 1.86 19.99 5.51
CA PRO A 238 1.32 20.97 6.46
C PRO A 238 1.45 22.41 5.94
N LYS A 239 2.51 22.71 5.18
CA LYS A 239 2.84 24.07 4.73
C LYS A 239 3.06 24.22 3.22
N ARG A 240 3.29 23.10 2.53
CA ARG A 240 3.69 23.08 1.12
C ARG A 240 2.82 22.14 0.30
N LEU A 241 2.63 22.51 -0.96
CA LEU A 241 1.98 21.72 -1.99
C LEU A 241 3.00 21.40 -3.07
N ILE A 242 3.08 20.12 -3.46
CA ILE A 242 3.86 19.69 -4.62
C ILE A 242 2.89 19.18 -5.68
N LEU A 243 3.03 19.68 -6.91
CA LEU A 243 2.36 19.20 -8.11
C LEU A 243 3.43 18.68 -9.07
N SER A 244 3.32 17.44 -9.52
CA SER A 244 4.35 16.82 -10.36
C SER A 244 3.75 15.97 -11.48
N ALA A 245 4.49 15.82 -12.58
CA ALA A 245 4.16 14.90 -13.66
C ALA A 245 5.39 14.15 -14.16
N GLY A 246 5.22 12.87 -14.49
CA GLY A 246 6.26 12.01 -15.04
C GLY A 246 6.34 10.68 -14.31
N MET A 247 7.55 10.15 -14.13
CA MET A 247 7.82 8.92 -13.38
C MET A 247 8.98 9.15 -12.40
N HIS A 248 8.78 8.78 -11.13
CA HIS A 248 9.82 8.91 -10.11
C HIS A 248 11.00 7.97 -10.37
N SER A 249 10.73 6.80 -10.94
CA SER A 249 11.72 5.78 -11.29
C SER A 249 11.25 4.94 -12.47
N PHE A 250 12.19 4.45 -13.26
CA PHE A 250 11.98 3.50 -14.35
C PHE A 250 12.47 2.12 -13.95
N GLU A 251 11.72 1.09 -14.34
CA GLU A 251 12.17 -0.29 -14.30
C GLU A 251 13.26 -0.53 -15.36
N LYS A 252 13.96 -1.68 -15.29
CA LYS A 252 15.12 -1.97 -16.16
C LYS A 252 14.86 -1.73 -17.65
N ALA A 253 13.75 -2.23 -18.19
CA ALA A 253 13.43 -2.10 -19.62
C ALA A 253 13.03 -0.65 -19.99
N PRO A 254 12.07 0.01 -19.32
CA PRO A 254 11.80 1.44 -19.52
C PRO A 254 13.02 2.35 -19.34
N LEU A 255 13.93 2.02 -18.41
CA LEU A 255 15.14 2.81 -18.21
C LEU A 255 16.09 2.75 -19.42
N ALA A 256 16.19 1.58 -20.06
CA ALA A 256 16.96 1.44 -21.29
C ALA A 256 16.32 2.23 -22.44
N GLN A 257 15.01 2.06 -22.66
CA GLN A 257 14.24 2.80 -23.68
C GLN A 257 14.35 4.33 -23.47
N TYR A 258 14.23 4.80 -22.22
CA TYR A 258 14.43 6.19 -21.86
C TYR A 258 15.79 6.71 -22.33
N ARG A 259 16.88 5.98 -22.04
CA ARG A 259 18.23 6.43 -22.38
C ARG A 259 18.48 6.41 -23.88
N ASP A 260 17.97 5.41 -24.59
CA ASP A 260 18.02 5.35 -26.05
C ASP A 260 17.25 6.53 -26.68
N ALA A 261 16.08 6.85 -26.14
CA ALA A 261 15.30 8.02 -26.55
C ALA A 261 16.02 9.34 -26.23
N VAL A 262 16.74 9.43 -25.11
CA VAL A 262 17.54 10.62 -24.75
C VAL A 262 18.68 10.84 -25.73
N VAL A 263 19.36 9.80 -26.23
CA VAL A 263 20.45 9.96 -27.21
C VAL A 263 19.98 10.09 -28.66
N SER A 264 18.77 9.63 -28.98
CA SER A 264 18.19 9.84 -30.31
C SER A 264 18.09 11.32 -30.67
N ALA A 265 18.54 11.69 -31.87
CA ALA A 265 18.48 13.07 -32.36
C ALA A 265 17.04 13.63 -32.37
N LYS A 266 16.05 12.78 -32.67
CA LYS A 266 14.64 13.18 -32.74
C LYS A 266 14.02 13.32 -31.35
N SER A 267 13.88 12.22 -30.61
CA SER A 267 13.12 12.19 -29.37
C SER A 267 13.80 12.97 -28.25
N GLY A 268 15.12 12.88 -28.08
CA GLY A 268 15.79 13.65 -27.03
C GLY A 268 15.84 15.16 -27.31
N THR A 269 15.80 15.61 -28.58
CA THR A 269 15.71 17.04 -28.91
C THR A 269 14.32 17.57 -28.58
N ALA A 270 13.29 16.77 -28.87
CA ALA A 270 11.93 17.05 -28.42
C ALA A 270 11.86 17.11 -26.88
N LEU A 271 12.51 16.19 -26.17
CA LEU A 271 12.58 16.21 -24.70
C LEU A 271 13.20 17.50 -24.18
N LYS A 272 14.39 17.87 -24.69
CA LYS A 272 15.08 19.11 -24.27
C LYS A 272 14.19 20.34 -24.46
N ARG A 273 13.45 20.41 -25.58
CA ARG A 273 12.49 21.49 -25.84
C ARG A 273 11.32 21.50 -24.86
N VAL A 274 10.74 20.33 -24.58
CA VAL A 274 9.64 20.19 -23.61
C VAL A 274 10.09 20.61 -22.21
N LEU A 275 11.25 20.16 -21.75
CA LEU A 275 11.80 20.53 -20.45
C LEU A 275 12.15 22.01 -20.37
N ALA A 276 12.76 22.59 -21.41
CA ALA A 276 13.04 24.02 -21.47
C ALA A 276 11.75 24.89 -21.43
N SER A 277 10.71 24.49 -22.16
CA SER A 277 9.42 25.19 -22.12
C SER A 277 8.71 25.05 -20.78
N THR A 278 8.85 23.90 -20.11
CA THR A 278 8.24 23.64 -18.81
C THR A 278 8.96 24.41 -17.71
N THR A 279 10.29 24.42 -17.71
CA THR A 279 11.10 25.15 -16.73
C THR A 279 10.93 26.67 -16.81
N LYS A 280 10.79 27.23 -18.03
CA LYS A 280 10.42 28.65 -18.23
C LYS A 280 9.09 29.05 -17.58
N GLN A 281 8.21 28.10 -17.27
CA GLN A 281 6.93 28.34 -16.60
C GLN A 281 7.01 28.18 -15.07
N GLY A 282 8.22 28.06 -14.51
CA GLY A 282 8.44 28.00 -13.06
C GLY A 282 8.45 26.60 -12.45
N TYR A 283 8.47 25.56 -13.29
CA TYR A 283 8.61 24.17 -12.85
C TYR A 283 10.08 23.76 -12.83
N THR A 284 10.41 22.76 -12.02
CA THR A 284 11.77 22.21 -11.90
C THR A 284 11.81 20.78 -12.40
N VAL A 285 12.92 20.36 -13.00
CA VAL A 285 13.16 18.95 -13.34
C VAL A 285 13.69 18.25 -12.09
N GLY A 286 13.15 17.08 -11.77
CA GLY A 286 13.61 16.30 -10.62
C GLY A 286 15.11 16.02 -10.68
N SER A 287 15.79 15.94 -9.53
CA SER A 287 17.25 15.82 -9.49
C SER A 287 17.79 14.51 -10.11
N PRO A 288 19.01 14.52 -10.69
CA PRO A 288 19.65 13.30 -11.18
C PRO A 288 19.82 12.24 -10.09
N SER A 289 19.50 10.99 -10.42
CA SER A 289 19.68 9.84 -9.51
C SER A 289 21.14 9.40 -9.42
N ARG A 290 21.95 9.73 -10.44
CA ARG A 290 23.35 9.31 -10.56
C ARG A 290 24.28 10.52 -10.61
N LYS A 291 25.47 10.37 -10.02
CA LYS A 291 26.53 11.38 -10.09
C LYS A 291 27.16 11.46 -11.49
N LYS A 292 27.38 10.30 -12.12
CA LYS A 292 28.05 10.14 -13.42
C LYS A 292 27.10 9.60 -14.48
N VAL A 293 27.40 9.87 -15.74
CA VAL A 293 26.73 9.25 -16.89
C VAL A 293 26.93 7.73 -16.82
N PRO A 294 25.88 6.92 -17.02
CA PRO A 294 25.99 5.46 -17.01
C PRO A 294 26.94 4.93 -18.10
N ARG A 295 27.60 3.81 -17.82
CA ARG A 295 28.46 3.12 -18.79
C ARG A 295 27.66 2.78 -20.06
N GLY A 296 28.30 2.94 -21.22
CA GLY A 296 27.70 2.71 -22.53
C GLY A 296 27.16 3.98 -23.19
N PHE A 297 27.22 5.12 -22.51
CA PHE A 297 26.88 6.42 -23.07
C PHE A 297 28.08 7.37 -23.00
N ASP A 298 28.15 8.25 -24.00
CA ASP A 298 29.17 9.30 -24.08
C ASP A 298 28.94 10.34 -22.95
N PRO A 299 29.92 10.56 -22.06
CA PRO A 299 29.83 11.56 -21.00
C PRO A 299 29.72 12.99 -21.52
N ASP A 300 30.19 13.26 -22.74
CA ASP A 300 30.19 14.59 -23.38
C ASP A 300 28.98 14.80 -24.30
N HIS A 301 28.07 13.83 -24.37
CA HIS A 301 26.85 13.95 -25.16
C HIS A 301 26.03 15.19 -24.76
N LEU A 302 25.42 15.87 -25.74
CA LEU A 302 24.66 17.13 -25.57
C LEU A 302 23.50 17.09 -24.55
N ARG A 303 23.11 15.88 -24.12
CA ARG A 303 22.05 15.60 -23.13
C ARG A 303 22.54 14.66 -22.01
N ALA A 304 23.84 14.61 -21.76
CA ALA A 304 24.48 13.77 -20.74
C ALA A 304 23.82 13.90 -19.36
N GLU A 305 23.39 15.11 -18.99
CA GLU A 305 22.68 15.34 -17.74
C GLU A 305 21.42 14.46 -17.61
N LEU A 306 20.60 14.36 -18.66
CA LEU A 306 19.36 13.59 -18.67
C LEU A 306 19.58 12.08 -18.54
N LEU A 307 20.74 11.58 -18.96
CA LEU A 307 21.11 10.16 -18.84
C LEU A 307 21.37 9.71 -17.39
N ARG A 308 21.62 10.67 -16.49
CA ARG A 308 21.86 10.43 -15.06
C ARG A 308 20.59 10.22 -14.25
N HIS A 309 19.42 10.38 -14.87
CA HIS A 309 18.14 10.15 -14.23
C HIS A 309 17.74 8.68 -14.36
N ASP A 310 17.38 8.07 -13.23
CA ASP A 310 16.71 6.76 -13.22
C ASP A 310 15.18 6.90 -13.22
N GLY A 311 14.67 8.13 -13.28
CA GLY A 311 13.26 8.49 -13.44
C GLY A 311 13.18 9.95 -13.86
N LEU A 312 12.20 10.31 -14.70
CA LEU A 312 12.02 11.69 -15.16
C LEU A 312 10.67 12.24 -14.68
N HIS A 313 10.71 13.32 -13.93
CA HIS A 313 9.52 14.10 -13.58
C HIS A 313 9.85 15.59 -13.52
N VAL A 314 8.81 16.39 -13.62
CA VAL A 314 8.85 17.84 -13.41
C VAL A 314 7.89 18.21 -12.30
N GLU A 315 8.28 19.14 -11.44
CA GLU A 315 7.49 19.51 -10.27
C GLU A 315 7.43 21.01 -10.02
N LEU A 316 6.36 21.41 -9.36
CA LEU A 316 6.16 22.71 -8.73
C LEU A 316 6.02 22.46 -7.23
N ASP A 317 6.93 23.03 -6.44
CA ASP A 317 6.87 23.01 -4.97
C ASP A 317 6.65 24.43 -4.45
N ILE A 318 5.49 24.68 -3.85
CA ILE A 318 5.02 26.01 -3.44
C ILE A 318 4.38 25.98 -2.04
N PRO A 319 4.24 27.14 -1.38
CA PRO A 319 3.31 27.28 -0.26
C PRO A 319 1.89 26.83 -0.64
N ILE A 320 1.12 26.32 0.31
CA ILE A 320 -0.25 25.87 0.05
C ILE A 320 -1.09 27.04 -0.49
N PRO A 321 -1.62 26.95 -1.73
CA PRO A 321 -2.45 28.00 -2.29
C PRO A 321 -3.81 28.05 -1.58
N LYS A 322 -4.47 29.21 -1.57
CA LYS A 322 -5.78 29.38 -0.92
C LYS A 322 -6.83 28.43 -1.51
N GLU A 323 -6.72 28.15 -2.80
CA GLU A 323 -7.59 27.28 -3.57
C GLU A 323 -7.60 25.86 -3.01
N ALA A 324 -6.52 25.39 -2.38
CA ALA A 324 -6.48 24.06 -1.76
C ALA A 324 -7.55 23.87 -0.67
N LYS A 325 -8.08 24.96 -0.12
CA LYS A 325 -9.14 24.97 0.90
C LYS A 325 -10.53 25.22 0.31
N GLN A 326 -10.67 25.18 -1.01
CA GLN A 326 -11.88 25.54 -1.75
C GLN A 326 -12.15 24.55 -2.90
N ALA A 327 -13.35 24.57 -3.47
CA ALA A 327 -13.74 23.70 -4.58
C ALA A 327 -12.93 23.99 -5.87
N GLU A 328 -12.47 25.22 -6.03
CA GLU A 328 -11.69 25.72 -7.17
C GLU A 328 -10.33 25.02 -7.29
N PHE A 329 -9.88 24.29 -6.25
CA PHE A 329 -8.65 23.50 -6.32
C PHE A 329 -8.62 22.53 -7.49
N ILE A 330 -9.77 22.02 -7.91
CA ILE A 330 -9.89 21.14 -9.08
C ILE A 330 -9.47 21.88 -10.36
N GLY A 331 -9.94 23.13 -10.52
CA GLY A 331 -9.54 24.01 -11.61
C GLY A 331 -8.06 24.40 -11.53
N TYR A 332 -7.58 24.70 -10.32
CA TYR A 332 -6.17 24.97 -10.05
C TYR A 332 -5.27 23.82 -10.50
N CYS A 333 -5.55 22.59 -10.03
CA CYS A 333 -4.85 21.37 -10.43
C CYS A 333 -4.87 21.17 -11.94
N ARG A 334 -6.06 21.24 -12.57
CA ARG A 334 -6.21 21.11 -14.03
C ARG A 334 -5.31 22.07 -14.79
N SER A 335 -5.23 23.33 -14.36
CA SER A 335 -4.44 24.36 -15.04
C SER A 335 -2.94 24.02 -15.03
N HIS A 336 -2.41 23.54 -13.91
CA HIS A 336 -1.02 23.12 -13.79
C HIS A 336 -0.75 21.81 -14.54
N TYR A 337 -1.62 20.80 -14.42
CA TYR A 337 -1.41 19.53 -15.11
C TYR A 337 -1.51 19.62 -16.63
N LYS A 338 -2.28 20.56 -17.19
CA LYS A 338 -2.22 20.87 -18.62
C LYS A 338 -0.83 21.32 -19.08
N LYS A 339 -0.14 22.13 -18.26
CA LYS A 339 1.22 22.60 -18.57
C LYS A 339 2.24 21.46 -18.44
N LEU A 340 2.07 20.61 -17.43
CA LEU A 340 2.94 19.48 -17.16
C LEU A 340 2.72 18.26 -18.08
N ALA A 341 1.55 18.14 -18.72
CA ALA A 341 1.15 16.99 -19.53
C ALA A 341 2.11 16.69 -20.69
N LYS A 342 2.85 17.69 -21.19
CA LYS A 342 3.83 17.51 -22.28
C LYS A 342 4.98 16.57 -21.88
N VAL A 343 5.40 16.58 -20.61
CA VAL A 343 6.44 15.68 -20.11
C VAL A 343 5.88 14.25 -20.00
N SER A 344 4.66 14.10 -19.47
CA SER A 344 3.98 12.80 -19.41
C SER A 344 3.76 12.20 -20.80
N ALA A 345 3.32 13.01 -21.77
CA ALA A 345 3.14 12.60 -23.16
C ALA A 345 4.44 12.12 -23.80
N TRP A 346 5.53 12.87 -23.64
CA TRP A 346 6.84 12.44 -24.15
C TRP A 346 7.25 11.09 -23.56
N LEU A 347 7.03 10.87 -22.25
CA LEU A 347 7.33 9.58 -21.63
C LEU A 347 6.48 8.45 -22.20
N SER A 348 5.17 8.64 -22.33
CA SER A 348 4.27 7.62 -22.89
C SER A 348 4.58 7.26 -24.35
N ASP A 349 5.09 8.22 -25.13
CA ASP A 349 5.42 7.99 -26.54
C ASP A 349 6.80 7.30 -26.74
N ASN A 350 7.63 7.21 -25.69
CA ASN A 350 9.02 6.74 -25.79
C ASN A 350 9.35 5.56 -24.84
N LEU A 351 8.40 5.08 -24.04
CA LEU A 351 8.53 3.94 -23.10
C LEU A 351 7.50 2.87 -23.43
#